data_AF-A0A2E1BWU1-F1
#
_entry.id   AF-A0A2E1BWU1-F1
#
_cell.length_a   1.000
_cell.length_b   1.000
_cell.length_c   1.000
_cell.angle_alpha   90.00
_cell.angle_beta   90.00
_cell.angle_gamma   90.00
#
_symmetry.space_group_name_H-M   'P 1'
#
loop_
_entity.id
_entity.type
_entity.pdbx_description
1 polymer ?
#
loop_
_entity_poly.entity_id
_entity_poly.type
_entity_poly.pdbx_seq_one_letter_code
_entity_poly.pdbx_strand_id
1 'polypeptide(L)' 'MAPVQTANPFNYGSDVLSIGLGLNRVLDLFGGKHKDRFSFEIIKPIDQNKNGLQMKNDLTIQIGFQKML' A
#
# COMPACT_ATOMS: atom_id res chain seq x y z
N MET A 1 21.22 -0.21 -34.34
CA MET A 1 21.18 -0.15 -32.86
C MET A 1 20.09 -1.10 -32.40
N ALA A 2 20.44 -2.14 -31.65
CA ALA A 2 19.47 -3.08 -31.07
C ALA A 2 18.94 -2.51 -29.74
N PRO A 3 17.71 -2.88 -29.30
CA PRO A 3 17.15 -2.38 -28.04
C PRO A 3 18.07 -2.76 -26.88
N VAL A 4 18.57 -1.76 -26.16
CA VAL A 4 19.32 -1.98 -24.92
C VAL A 4 18.30 -2.30 -23.85
N GLN A 5 18.22 -3.57 -23.46
CA GLN A 5 17.33 -4.03 -22.42
C GLN A 5 17.97 -3.71 -21.06
N THR A 6 17.65 -2.53 -20.52
CA THR A 6 18.23 -2.02 -19.26
C THR A 6 17.71 -2.76 -18.02
N ALA A 7 16.58 -3.46 -18.14
CA ALA A 7 15.98 -4.20 -17.03
C ALA A 7 16.60 -5.60 -16.92
N ASN A 8 17.25 -5.88 -15.78
CA ASN A 8 17.69 -7.23 -15.44
C ASN A 8 16.49 -8.08 -14.99
N PRO A 9 16.08 -9.13 -15.73
CA PRO A 9 14.94 -9.97 -15.37
C PRO A 9 15.09 -10.68 -14.02
N PHE A 10 16.33 -10.90 -13.56
CA PHE A 10 16.61 -11.50 -12.25
C PHE A 10 16.22 -10.59 -11.07
N ASN A 11 16.08 -9.28 -11.30
CA ASN A 11 15.58 -8.35 -10.30
C ASN A 11 14.05 -8.34 -10.25
N TYR A 12 13.36 -9.17 -11.04
CA TYR A 12 11.90 -9.26 -11.06
C TYR A 12 11.40 -10.33 -10.08
N GLY A 13 10.23 -10.10 -9.49
CA GLY A 13 9.69 -10.94 -8.42
C GLY A 13 10.14 -10.49 -7.03
N SER A 14 9.21 -10.51 -6.10
CA SER A 14 9.46 -10.29 -4.68
C SER A 14 8.38 -10.99 -3.87
N ASP A 15 8.79 -11.69 -2.80
CA ASP A 15 7.85 -12.26 -1.83
C ASP A 15 7.84 -11.40 -0.58
N VAL A 16 6.65 -11.00 -0.14
CA VAL A 16 6.50 -10.12 1.03
C VAL A 16 5.39 -10.65 1.93
N LEU A 17 5.75 -11.00 3.17
CA LEU A 17 4.82 -11.30 4.24
C LEU A 17 4.69 -10.06 5.12
N SER A 18 3.48 -9.50 5.22
CA SER A 18 3.20 -8.32 6.03
C SER A 18 2.09 -8.56 7.04
N ILE A 19 2.18 -7.88 8.18
CA ILE A 19 1.09 -7.75 9.14
C ILE A 19 0.56 -6.33 9.11
N GLY A 20 -0.76 -6.21 9.04
CA GLY A 20 -1.46 -4.94 9.00
C GLY A 20 -2.51 -4.85 10.10
N LEU A 21 -2.65 -3.66 10.67
CA LEU A 21 -3.73 -3.28 11.56
C LEU A 21 -4.42 -2.05 10.99
N GLY A 22 -5.73 -2.14 10.82
CA GLY A 22 -6.53 -1.11 10.18
C GLY A 22 -7.81 -0.81 10.94
N LEU A 23 -8.21 0.45 10.90
CA LEU A 23 -9.50 0.93 11.36
C LEU A 23 -10.26 1.48 10.16
N ASN A 24 -11.47 0.98 9.98
CA ASN A 24 -12.42 1.51 9.00
C ASN A 24 -13.69 1.95 9.73
N ARG A 25 -14.05 3.22 9.58
CA ARG A 25 -15.21 3.80 10.24
C ARG A 25 -16.02 4.64 9.26
N VAL A 26 -17.33 4.47 9.36
CA VAL A 26 -18.31 5.26 8.63
C VAL A 26 -18.77 6.37 9.59
N LEU A 27 -18.51 7.62 9.22
CA LEU A 27 -18.75 8.82 10.01
C LEU A 27 -19.60 9.80 9.21
N ASP A 28 -20.53 10.49 9.86
CA ASP A 28 -21.25 11.60 9.24
C ASP A 28 -20.53 12.91 9.60
N LEU A 29 -19.53 13.27 8.80
CA LEU A 29 -18.67 14.44 9.05
C LEU A 29 -19.26 15.72 8.46
N PHE A 30 -20.02 15.61 7.37
CA PHE A 30 -20.52 16.75 6.61
C PHE A 30 -22.04 16.86 6.54
N GLY A 31 -22.80 16.07 7.33
CA GLY A 31 -24.25 16.21 7.46
C GLY A 31 -25.03 15.86 6.18
N GLY A 32 -24.47 14.98 5.34
CA GLY A 32 -25.05 14.57 4.07
C GLY A 32 -26.08 13.44 4.23
N LYS A 33 -26.87 13.17 3.17
CA LYS A 33 -27.77 11.99 3.13
C LYS A 33 -27.03 10.66 3.26
N HIS A 34 -25.74 10.66 2.95
CA HIS A 34 -24.87 9.50 2.94
C HIS A 34 -23.70 9.73 3.90
N LYS A 35 -23.32 8.68 4.63
CA LYS A 35 -22.24 8.74 5.62
C LYS A 35 -20.89 8.59 4.93
N ASP A 36 -19.95 9.46 5.24
CA ASP A 36 -18.58 9.39 4.74
C ASP A 36 -17.81 8.22 5.38
N ARG A 37 -16.74 7.76 4.73
CA ARG A 37 -15.89 6.69 5.25
C ARG A 37 -14.48 7.19 5.44
N PHE A 38 -13.93 6.93 6.62
CA PHE A 38 -12.54 7.14 6.96
C PHE A 38 -11.87 5.80 7.21
N SER A 39 -10.68 5.62 6.65
CA SER A 39 -9.85 4.44 6.86
C SER A 39 -8.44 4.85 7.26
N PHE A 40 -7.88 4.11 8.20
CA PHE A 40 -6.50 4.27 8.64
C PHE A 40 -5.89 2.88 8.77
N GLU A 41 -4.75 2.64 8.13
CA GLU A 41 -4.07 1.36 8.16
C GLU A 41 -2.58 1.54 8.41
N ILE A 42 -2.03 0.71 9.28
CA ILE A 42 -0.59 0.60 9.52
C ILE A 42 -0.19 -0.82 9.12
N ILE A 43 0.76 -0.92 8.20
CA ILE A 43 1.25 -2.20 7.67
C ILE A 43 2.75 -2.25 7.93
N LYS A 44 3.18 -3.33 8.58
CA LYS A 44 4.59 -3.64 8.81
C LYS A 44 4.94 -4.96 8.12
N PRO A 45 5.87 -4.96 7.16
CA PRO A 45 6.41 -6.19 6.62
C PRO A 45 7.19 -6.96 7.70
N ILE A 46 6.89 -8.26 7.82
CA ILE A 46 7.59 -9.22 8.69
C ILE A 46 8.76 -9.84 7.93
N ASP A 47 8.51 -10.27 6.69
CA ASP A 47 9.52 -10.84 5.82
C ASP A 47 9.40 -10.27 4.41
N GLN A 48 10.54 -10.02 3.78
CA GLN A 48 10.66 -9.40 2.47
C GLN A 48 11.86 -9.97 1.73
N ASN A 49 11.59 -10.80 0.74
CA ASN A 49 12.56 -11.24 -0.24
C ASN A 49 12.47 -10.33 -1.48
N LYS A 50 13.35 -9.32 -1.53
CA LYS A 50 13.45 -8.38 -2.66
C LYS A 50 14.77 -8.60 -3.39
N ASN A 51 14.72 -8.66 -4.72
CA ASN A 51 15.90 -8.95 -5.55
C ASN A 51 16.57 -7.70 -6.10
N GLY A 52 17.90 -7.66 -6.02
CA GLY A 52 18.75 -6.66 -6.65
C GLY A 52 18.53 -5.24 -6.12
N LEU A 53 18.09 -4.33 -6.99
CA LEU A 53 17.96 -2.90 -6.71
C LEU A 53 16.64 -2.50 -6.04
N GLN A 54 15.79 -3.47 -5.67
CA GLN A 54 14.51 -3.20 -5.04
C GLN A 54 14.68 -2.70 -3.59
N MET A 55 14.12 -1.53 -3.28
CA MET A 55 14.14 -0.94 -1.94
C MET A 55 13.22 -1.72 -0.98
N LYS A 56 13.70 -2.06 0.22
CA LYS A 56 12.89 -2.69 1.28
C LYS A 56 11.94 -1.66 1.92
N ASN A 57 10.76 -2.11 2.33
CA ASN A 57 9.81 -1.27 3.06
C ASN A 57 9.95 -1.56 4.56
N ASP A 58 9.85 -0.53 5.41
CA ASP A 58 9.93 -0.75 6.88
C ASP A 58 8.58 -0.56 7.57
N LEU A 59 7.88 0.52 7.25
CA LEU A 59 6.56 0.82 7.77
C LEU A 59 5.75 1.52 6.67
N THR A 60 4.51 1.09 6.48
CA THR A 60 3.58 1.72 5.56
C THR A 60 2.36 2.21 6.32
N ILE A 61 2.04 3.48 6.16
CA ILE A 61 0.87 4.12 6.76
C ILE A 61 -0.05 4.53 5.62
N GLN A 62 -1.30 4.10 5.67
CA GLN A 62 -2.32 4.45 4.69
C GLN A 62 -3.45 5.22 5.38
N ILE A 63 -3.85 6.32 4.76
CA ILE A 63 -4.98 7.14 5.19
C ILE A 63 -5.92 7.23 3.99
N GLY A 64 -7.17 6.84 4.19
CA GLY A 64 -8.20 6.87 3.16
C GLY A 64 -9.40 7.68 3.61
N PHE A 65 -9.93 8.47 2.68
CA PHE A 65 -11.17 9.19 2.86
C PHE A 65 -12.03 8.98 1.62
N GLN A 66 -13.25 8.49 1.81
CA GLN A 66 -14.24 8.33 0.77
C GLN A 66 -15.45 9.17 1.14
N LYS A 67 -15.65 10.24 0.38
CA LYS A 67 -16.88 11.03 0.40
C LYS A 67 -17.98 10.27 -0.35
N MET A 68 -19.14 10.06 0.27
CA MET A 68 -20.30 9.54 -0.45
C MET A 68 -21.15 10.72 -0.97
N LEU A 69 -21.41 10.70 -2.28
CA LEU A 69 -22.25 11.69 -2.99
C LEU A 69 -23.74 11.40 -2.76
#